data_AF-A0A1H4E179-F1
#
_entry.id   AF-A0A1H4E179-F1
#
_cell.length_a   1.000
_cell.length_b   1.000
_cell.length_c   1.000
_cell.angle_alpha   90.00
_cell.angle_beta   90.00
_cell.angle_gamma   90.00
#
_symmetry.space_group_name_H-M   'P 1'
#
loop_
_entity.id
_entity.type
_entity.pdbx_description
1 polymer ?
#
loop_
_entity_poly.entity_id
_entity_poly.type
_entity_poly.pdbx_seq_one_letter_code
_entity_poly.pdbx_strand_id
1 'polypeptide(L)'
;MIYPWQTDDWNRLQQLRAHWPHALLLHGQGGIGKLRFAQHLAQGLLCEAPLANGEPCGTCVACNWLTQGNHPDYRIVLPEALAAEAGFAAAASDEAKPDKADADEGKKTRAPSKEIKIEQVRALLDFTGVGSHRGGARVVVLYPAEALNVAAANALLKTLEEPPAGVVFLMVSARVDRLLPTIISRCRQWPMTTPAPDVATAWLAQQGVDDAPALLAEAGGAPLTALALASDESRALRDWTLKQLAAGPNCDAFACGETLQKLPVPLVLGWLQRWLYDLLAQRTAGAPRYFPAASAALARCAGAVDANAFARFQKTVTRQRAVENHPLNARLVFEELFLGYRDLFA
;
A
#
# COMPACT_ATOMS: atom_id res chain seq x y z
N MET A 1 2.46 17.23 -8.39
CA MET A 1 1.10 17.19 -8.97
C MET A 1 0.35 16.02 -8.38
N ILE A 2 -0.86 16.28 -7.87
CA ILE A 2 -1.81 15.28 -7.37
C ILE A 2 -2.57 14.60 -8.51
N TYR A 3 -3.25 13.49 -8.22
CA TYR A 3 -4.14 12.85 -9.19
C TYR A 3 -5.51 13.56 -9.26
N PRO A 4 -6.23 13.48 -10.40
CA PRO A 4 -7.50 14.22 -10.58
C PRO A 4 -8.53 13.96 -9.48
N TRP A 5 -8.63 12.72 -9.01
CA TRP A 5 -9.56 12.30 -7.96
C TRP A 5 -9.17 12.75 -6.54
N GLN A 6 -8.01 13.39 -6.37
CA GLN A 6 -7.55 13.88 -5.07
C GLN A 6 -7.83 15.38 -4.87
N THR A 7 -8.41 16.05 -5.87
CA THR A 7 -8.66 17.49 -5.85
C THR A 7 -9.58 17.90 -4.69
N ASP A 8 -10.65 17.13 -4.45
CA ASP A 8 -11.58 17.41 -3.35
C ASP A 8 -10.93 17.17 -1.98
N ASP A 9 -10.11 16.13 -1.86
CA ASP A 9 -9.32 15.89 -0.65
C ASP A 9 -8.34 17.03 -0.40
N TRP A 10 -7.67 17.52 -1.45
CA TRP A 10 -6.78 18.69 -1.38
C TRP A 10 -7.53 19.92 -0.88
N ASN A 11 -8.62 20.30 -1.55
CA ASN A 11 -9.39 21.50 -1.24
C ASN A 11 -9.93 21.50 0.20
N ARG A 12 -10.44 20.36 0.69
CA ARG A 12 -10.93 20.25 2.07
C ARG A 12 -9.80 20.36 3.08
N LEU A 13 -8.66 19.75 2.80
CA LEU A 13 -7.51 19.76 3.70
C LEU A 13 -6.84 21.14 3.77
N GLN A 14 -6.88 21.90 2.67
CA GLN A 14 -6.45 23.29 2.62
C GLN A 14 -7.28 24.23 3.51
N GLN A 15 -8.52 23.88 3.86
CA GLN A 15 -9.32 24.64 4.84
C GLN A 15 -8.73 24.58 6.25
N LEU A 16 -7.87 23.59 6.53
CA LEU A 16 -7.19 23.43 7.82
C LEU A 16 -5.89 24.24 7.90
N ARG A 17 -5.51 25.00 6.87
CA ARG A 17 -4.18 25.62 6.78
C ARG A 17 -3.90 26.67 7.85
N ALA A 18 -4.93 27.34 8.36
CA ALA A 18 -4.80 28.25 9.49
C ALA A 18 -4.48 27.53 10.82
N HIS A 19 -4.96 26.29 10.98
CA HIS A 19 -4.80 25.48 12.20
C HIS A 19 -4.36 24.07 11.81
N TRP A 20 -3.13 23.98 11.31
CA TRP A 20 -2.61 22.74 10.74
C TRP A 20 -2.42 21.66 11.82
N PRO A 21 -2.93 20.43 11.64
CA PRO A 21 -2.68 19.35 12.59
C PRO A 21 -1.21 18.94 12.55
N HIS A 22 -0.62 18.72 13.72
CA HIS A 22 0.77 18.29 13.84
C HIS A 22 0.99 16.86 13.33
N ALA A 23 -0.05 16.02 13.33
CA ALA A 23 -0.01 14.67 12.78
C ALA A 23 -1.28 14.37 11.99
N LEU A 24 -1.11 14.01 10.72
CA LEU A 24 -2.18 13.64 9.80
C LEU A 24 -1.99 12.18 9.36
N LEU A 25 -3.04 11.37 9.51
CA LEU A 25 -3.08 9.99 9.01
C LEU A 25 -3.90 9.94 7.72
N LEU A 26 -3.21 9.93 6.58
CA LEU A 26 -3.79 9.70 5.26
C LEU A 26 -4.04 8.20 5.08
N HIS A 27 -5.31 7.81 5.10
CA HIS A 27 -5.68 6.40 4.99
C HIS A 27 -6.75 6.13 3.94
N GLY A 28 -6.85 4.87 3.52
CA GLY A 28 -7.77 4.42 2.47
C GLY A 28 -7.18 3.30 1.65
N GLN A 29 -7.85 2.89 0.57
CA GLN A 29 -7.39 1.79 -0.28
C GLN A 29 -5.97 2.00 -0.82
N GLY A 30 -5.20 0.91 -0.95
CA GLY A 30 -3.91 0.94 -1.65
C GLY A 30 -4.08 1.31 -3.13
N GLY A 31 -3.09 1.96 -3.74
CA GLY A 31 -3.14 2.27 -5.18
C GLY A 31 -3.97 3.49 -5.60
N ILE A 32 -4.45 4.31 -4.66
CA ILE A 32 -5.13 5.59 -4.98
C ILE A 32 -4.17 6.81 -4.98
N GLY A 33 -2.86 6.59 -4.83
CA GLY A 33 -1.84 7.65 -4.92
C GLY A 33 -1.57 8.44 -3.64
N LYS A 34 -1.82 7.86 -2.47
CA LYS A 34 -1.69 8.56 -1.16
C LYS A 34 -0.28 9.06 -0.87
N LEU A 35 0.77 8.29 -1.20
CA LEU A 35 2.15 8.73 -1.02
C LEU A 35 2.44 9.99 -1.85
N ARG A 36 2.06 9.98 -3.14
CA ARG A 36 2.24 11.14 -4.03
C ARG A 36 1.50 12.37 -3.52
N PHE A 37 0.29 12.18 -2.98
CA PHE A 37 -0.46 13.23 -2.32
C PHE A 37 0.28 13.79 -1.10
N ALA A 38 0.78 12.93 -0.21
CA ALA A 38 1.54 13.32 0.98
C ALA A 38 2.82 14.08 0.62
N GLN A 39 3.54 13.65 -0.41
CA GLN A 39 4.74 14.32 -0.92
C GLN A 39 4.41 15.69 -1.51
N HIS A 40 3.33 15.80 -2.29
CA HIS A 40 2.91 17.07 -2.84
C HIS A 40 2.42 18.04 -1.75
N LEU A 41 1.76 17.51 -0.72
CA LEU A 41 1.38 18.27 0.46
C LEU A 41 2.60 18.77 1.23
N ALA A 42 3.60 17.91 1.44
CA ALA A 42 4.87 18.31 2.04
C ALA A 42 5.55 19.43 1.24
N GLN A 43 5.54 19.33 -0.09
CA GLN A 43 6.05 20.39 -0.97
C GLN A 43 5.30 21.71 -0.79
N GLY A 44 3.97 21.67 -0.69
CA GLY A 44 3.15 22.85 -0.47
C GLY A 44 3.33 23.49 0.92
N LEU A 45 3.62 22.70 1.95
CA LEU A 45 3.92 23.16 3.30
C LEU A 45 5.32 23.78 3.43
N LEU A 46 6.28 23.28 2.65
CA LEU A 46 7.67 23.76 2.63
C LEU A 46 7.92 24.85 1.58
N CYS A 47 6.92 25.14 0.73
CA CYS A 47 7.04 26.12 -0.33
C CYS A 47 7.19 27.54 0.24
N GLU A 48 8.11 28.33 -0.32
CA GLU A 48 8.37 29.72 0.09
C GLU A 48 7.26 30.67 -0.39
N ALA A 49 6.61 30.35 -1.51
CA ALA A 49 5.56 31.15 -2.12
C ALA A 49 4.46 30.23 -2.67
N PRO A 50 3.72 29.52 -1.81
CA PRO A 50 2.66 28.63 -2.27
C PRO A 50 1.58 29.41 -3.02
N LEU A 51 0.94 28.75 -3.99
CA LEU A 51 -0.21 29.30 -4.70
C LEU A 51 -1.38 29.54 -3.74
N ALA A 52 -2.39 30.31 -4.16
CA ALA A 52 -3.54 30.64 -3.32
C ALA A 52 -4.34 29.41 -2.84
N ASN A 53 -4.36 28.33 -3.65
CA ASN A 53 -4.93 27.04 -3.29
C ASN A 53 -3.98 26.16 -2.44
N GLY A 54 -2.82 26.71 -2.08
CA GLY A 54 -1.76 26.08 -1.29
C GLY A 54 -0.88 25.08 -2.00
N GLU A 55 -1.06 24.91 -3.31
CA GLU A 55 -0.14 24.10 -4.11
C GLU A 55 1.27 24.74 -4.12
N PRO A 56 2.33 23.92 -4.20
CA PRO A 56 3.68 24.43 -4.34
C PRO A 56 3.84 25.18 -5.66
N CYS A 57 4.57 26.30 -5.65
CA CYS A 57 4.83 27.07 -6.88
C CYS A 57 5.70 26.33 -7.90
N GLY A 58 6.46 25.33 -7.46
CA GLY A 58 7.33 24.52 -8.32
C GLY A 58 8.62 25.21 -8.80
N THR A 59 8.82 26.49 -8.48
CA THR A 59 9.96 27.29 -8.99
C THR A 59 10.88 27.83 -7.90
N CYS A 60 10.43 27.91 -6.65
CA CYS A 60 11.26 28.39 -5.54
C CYS A 60 12.37 27.40 -5.15
N VAL A 61 13.37 27.89 -4.38
CA VAL A 61 14.53 27.08 -3.98
C VAL A 61 14.10 25.86 -3.16
N ALA A 62 13.20 26.03 -2.21
CA ALA A 62 12.63 24.94 -1.43
C ALA A 62 11.94 23.88 -2.32
N CYS A 63 11.13 24.30 -3.30
CA CYS A 63 10.49 23.35 -4.22
C CYS A 63 11.52 22.54 -5.02
N ASN A 64 12.58 23.19 -5.51
CA ASN A 64 13.64 22.53 -6.28
C ASN A 64 14.41 21.52 -5.43
N TRP A 65 14.77 21.87 -4.19
CA TRP A 65 15.44 20.94 -3.28
C TRP A 65 14.60 19.71 -2.98
N LEU A 66 13.28 19.87 -2.81
CA LEU A 66 12.41 18.73 -2.58
C LEU A 66 12.34 17.82 -3.82
N THR A 67 12.24 18.39 -5.02
CA THR A 67 12.26 17.63 -6.26
C THR A 67 13.58 16.88 -6.47
N GLN A 68 14.69 17.42 -5.96
CA GLN A 68 16.01 16.78 -5.96
C GLN A 68 16.22 15.79 -4.79
N GLY A 69 15.28 15.71 -3.84
CA GLY A 69 15.40 14.84 -2.66
C GLY A 69 16.30 15.36 -1.54
N ASN A 70 16.74 16.63 -1.58
CA ASN A 70 17.74 17.20 -0.68
C ASN A 70 17.19 18.33 0.21
N HIS A 71 15.87 18.41 0.40
CA HIS A 71 15.29 19.47 1.22
C HIS A 71 15.66 19.28 2.71
N PRO A 72 16.31 20.27 3.35
CA PRO A 72 16.84 20.10 4.70
C PRO A 72 15.74 19.88 5.75
N ASP A 73 14.57 20.51 5.58
CA ASP A 73 13.41 20.34 6.49
C ASP A 73 12.41 19.26 6.05
N TYR A 74 12.80 18.33 5.16
CA TYR A 74 11.95 17.21 4.72
C TYR A 74 12.61 15.88 5.05
N ARG A 75 11.83 14.94 5.57
CA ARG A 75 12.28 13.55 5.74
C ARG A 75 11.18 12.58 5.35
N ILE A 76 11.55 11.55 4.59
CA ILE A 76 10.69 10.40 4.32
C ILE A 76 11.30 9.14 4.93
N VAL A 77 10.48 8.36 5.63
CA VAL A 77 10.87 7.07 6.23
C VAL A 77 10.09 5.97 5.54
N LEU A 78 10.84 5.06 4.93
CA LEU A 78 10.36 3.90 4.18
C LEU A 78 11.11 2.65 4.67
N PRO A 79 10.51 1.44 4.55
CA PRO A 79 11.27 0.19 4.62
C PRO A 79 12.40 0.16 3.59
N GLU A 80 13.53 -0.45 3.94
CA GLU A 80 14.69 -0.63 3.04
C GLU A 80 14.28 -1.26 1.69
N ALA A 81 13.36 -2.22 1.72
CA ALA A 81 12.87 -2.90 0.52
C ALA A 81 12.17 -1.95 -0.47
N LEU A 82 11.39 -0.99 0.03
CA LEU A 82 10.68 -0.02 -0.82
C LEU A 82 11.60 1.13 -1.26
N ALA A 83 12.57 1.51 -0.43
CA ALA A 83 13.53 2.53 -0.79
C ALA A 83 14.37 2.14 -2.02
N ALA A 84 14.78 0.86 -2.10
CA ALA A 84 15.56 0.34 -3.22
C ALA A 84 14.80 0.42 -4.57
N GLU A 85 13.48 0.17 -4.56
CA GLU A 85 12.63 0.19 -5.76
C GLU A 85 12.28 1.61 -6.21
N ALA A 86 12.14 2.53 -5.26
CA ALA A 86 11.60 3.86 -5.53
C ALA A 86 12.68 4.90 -5.92
N GLY A 87 13.96 4.50 -6.01
CA GLY A 87 15.05 5.40 -6.40
C GLY A 87 15.26 6.58 -5.44
N PHE A 88 14.65 6.53 -4.25
CA PHE A 88 14.91 7.51 -3.21
C PHE A 88 16.25 7.18 -2.57
N ALA A 89 17.12 8.19 -2.45
CA ALA A 89 18.03 8.20 -1.34
C ALA A 89 17.14 8.25 -0.10
N ALA A 90 16.78 7.08 0.45
CA ALA A 90 16.49 7.02 1.87
C ALA A 90 17.63 7.79 2.52
N ALA A 91 17.32 8.65 3.49
CA ALA A 91 18.34 9.14 4.37
C ALA A 91 18.85 7.92 5.18
N ALA A 92 19.57 7.04 4.51
CA ALA A 92 20.63 6.26 5.08
C ALA A 92 21.46 7.33 5.76
N SER A 93 21.46 7.27 7.08
CA SER A 93 22.46 7.92 7.89
C SER A 93 23.82 7.69 7.21
N ASP A 94 24.37 8.73 6.58
CA ASP A 94 25.78 8.79 6.17
C ASP A 94 26.74 8.73 7.38
N GLU A 95 26.21 8.41 8.57
CA GLU A 95 26.95 8.30 9.83
C GLU A 95 26.78 6.94 10.53
N ALA A 96 26.35 5.89 9.83
CA ALA A 96 26.71 4.54 10.26
C ALA A 96 28.16 4.25 9.82
N LYS A 97 29.13 4.99 10.38
CA LYS A 97 30.50 4.48 10.45
C LYS A 97 30.40 3.13 11.17
N PRO A 98 30.88 2.03 10.59
CA PRO A 98 31.01 0.81 11.35
C PRO A 98 32.00 1.12 12.46
N ASP A 99 31.54 1.02 13.71
CA ASP A 99 32.46 0.95 14.84
C ASP A 99 33.45 -0.16 14.52
N LYS A 100 34.72 0.23 14.39
CA LYS A 100 35.85 -0.69 14.23
C LYS A 100 36.02 -1.44 15.55
N ALA A 101 35.25 -2.50 15.74
CA ALA A 101 35.54 -3.58 16.68
C ALA A 101 34.67 -4.79 16.31
N ASP A 102 35.06 -5.45 15.23
CA ASP A 102 35.29 -6.90 15.19
C ASP A 102 35.38 -7.31 13.72
N ALA A 103 36.61 -7.57 13.31
CA ALA A 103 36.90 -8.23 12.06
C ALA A 103 36.57 -9.70 12.25
N ASP A 104 35.37 -10.12 11.85
CA ASP A 104 35.15 -11.53 11.53
C ASP A 104 34.05 -11.76 10.48
N GLU A 105 34.44 -12.60 9.53
CA GLU A 105 33.69 -13.42 8.55
C GLU A 105 32.27 -13.05 8.06
N GLY A 106 32.16 -12.98 6.72
CA GLY A 106 30.96 -13.40 6.00
C GLY A 106 30.07 -12.27 5.47
N LYS A 107 30.44 -11.72 4.31
CA LYS A 107 29.58 -10.81 3.51
C LYS A 107 28.38 -11.57 2.93
N LYS A 108 27.43 -11.99 3.78
CA LYS A 108 26.07 -12.35 3.37
C LYS A 108 25.32 -11.04 3.13
N THR A 109 25.07 -10.71 1.87
CA THR A 109 24.14 -9.66 1.45
C THR A 109 22.78 -9.92 2.11
N ARG A 110 22.49 -9.19 3.19
CA ARG A 110 21.23 -9.27 3.92
C ARG A 110 20.11 -8.75 3.01
N ALA A 111 19.03 -9.53 2.88
CA ALA A 111 17.84 -9.08 2.14
C ALA A 111 17.27 -7.80 2.79
N PRO A 112 16.84 -6.81 1.99
CA PRO A 112 16.38 -5.53 2.51
C PRO A 112 15.10 -5.71 3.37
N SER A 113 15.05 -4.99 4.49
CA SER A 113 13.93 -5.05 5.44
C SER A 113 12.61 -4.57 4.84
N LYS A 114 11.53 -5.31 5.08
CA LYS A 114 10.14 -4.90 4.78
C LYS A 114 9.50 -4.07 5.89
N GLU A 115 10.15 -3.97 7.05
CA GLU A 115 9.71 -3.18 8.20
C GLU A 115 10.53 -1.90 8.34
N ILE A 116 9.89 -0.85 8.86
CA ILE A 116 10.54 0.36 9.39
C ILE A 116 11.01 0.06 10.81
N LYS A 117 12.32 0.10 11.00
CA LYS A 117 12.97 -0.25 12.28
C LYS A 117 13.11 0.95 13.21
N ILE A 118 13.40 0.66 14.49
CA ILE A 118 13.54 1.67 15.53
C ILE A 118 14.69 2.65 15.24
N GLU A 119 15.78 2.21 14.61
CA GLU A 119 16.92 3.06 14.28
C GLU A 119 16.52 4.18 13.30
N GLN A 120 15.69 3.85 12.30
CA GLN A 120 15.17 4.83 11.34
C GLN A 120 14.30 5.87 12.04
N VAL A 121 13.51 5.45 13.02
CA VAL A 121 12.69 6.34 13.85
C VAL A 121 13.55 7.21 14.76
N ARG A 122 14.62 6.68 15.37
CA ARG A 122 15.51 7.47 16.23
C ARG A 122 16.21 8.58 15.43
N ALA A 123 16.77 8.24 14.26
CA ALA A 123 17.37 9.23 13.36
C ALA A 123 16.37 10.30 12.90
N LEU A 124 15.11 9.91 12.71
CA LEU A 124 14.02 10.84 12.44
C LEU A 124 13.76 11.77 13.63
N LEU A 125 13.72 11.25 14.85
CA LEU A 125 13.48 12.05 16.06
C LEU A 125 14.60 13.08 16.28
N ASP A 126 15.86 12.70 16.04
CA ASP A 126 17.00 13.62 16.10
C ASP A 126 16.82 14.77 15.12
N PHE A 127 16.40 14.48 13.88
CA PHE A 127 16.03 15.50 12.90
C PHE A 127 14.92 16.45 13.40
N THR A 128 13.89 15.93 14.08
CA THR A 128 12.83 16.79 14.64
C THR A 128 13.29 17.64 15.82
N GLY A 129 14.40 17.31 16.47
CA GLY A 129 15.00 18.09 17.55
C GLY A 129 15.80 19.30 17.07
N VAL A 130 16.32 19.28 15.84
CA VAL A 130 17.13 20.37 15.26
C VAL A 130 16.24 21.48 14.72
N GLY A 131 16.50 22.74 15.08
CA GLY A 131 15.75 23.89 14.59
C GLY A 131 15.62 23.94 13.06
N SER A 132 14.51 24.50 12.55
CA SER A 132 14.32 24.64 11.10
C SER A 132 15.44 25.46 10.48
N HIS A 133 15.95 25.02 9.32
CA HIS A 133 16.98 25.74 8.59
C HIS A 133 16.50 27.10 8.06
N ARG A 134 15.18 27.29 7.90
CA ARG A 134 14.59 28.50 7.31
C ARG A 134 13.47 29.10 8.16
N GLY A 135 13.34 28.70 9.43
CA GLY A 135 12.30 29.19 10.33
C GLY A 135 10.87 28.78 9.95
N GLY A 136 10.73 27.77 9.07
CA GLY A 136 9.45 27.27 8.57
C GLY A 136 9.04 25.93 9.19
N ALA A 137 8.12 25.23 8.51
CA ALA A 137 7.73 23.89 8.91
C ALA A 137 8.84 22.86 8.62
N ARG A 138 8.85 21.77 9.38
CA ARG A 138 9.61 20.55 9.12
C ARG A 138 8.61 19.43 8.87
N VAL A 139 8.70 18.77 7.73
CA VAL A 139 7.70 17.80 7.30
C VAL A 139 8.30 16.40 7.24
N VAL A 140 7.65 15.49 7.94
CA VAL A 140 8.01 14.08 8.01
C VAL A 140 6.94 13.24 7.34
N VAL A 141 7.32 12.38 6.41
CA VAL A 141 6.43 11.39 5.77
C VAL A 141 6.82 9.99 6.22
N LEU A 142 5.87 9.23 6.78
CA LEU A 142 6.06 7.80 7.08
C LEU A 142 5.18 6.96 6.16
N TYR A 143 5.81 6.10 5.35
CA TYR A 143 5.09 5.27 4.38
C TYR A 143 5.74 3.89 4.14
N PRO A 144 4.94 2.82 4.04
CA PRO A 144 3.63 2.69 4.64
C PRO A 144 3.75 2.69 6.17
N ALA A 145 2.88 3.44 6.86
CA ALA A 145 2.93 3.56 8.32
C ALA A 145 2.75 2.19 9.02
N GLU A 146 2.00 1.27 8.42
CA GLU A 146 1.80 -0.10 8.92
C GLU A 146 3.05 -0.99 8.83
N ALA A 147 4.13 -0.51 8.21
CA ALA A 147 5.42 -1.20 8.24
C ALA A 147 6.25 -0.84 9.48
N LEU A 148 5.80 0.09 10.34
CA LEU A 148 6.43 0.32 11.64
C LEU A 148 6.36 -0.94 12.48
N ASN A 149 7.52 -1.46 12.87
CA ASN A 149 7.55 -2.50 13.89
C ASN A 149 7.12 -1.93 15.25
N VAL A 150 6.78 -2.81 16.20
CA VAL A 150 6.23 -2.41 17.50
C VAL A 150 7.17 -1.45 18.25
N ALA A 151 8.48 -1.69 18.19
CA ALA A 151 9.47 -0.85 18.86
C ALA A 151 9.56 0.55 18.24
N ALA A 152 9.57 0.64 16.91
CA ALA A 152 9.57 1.88 16.15
C ALA A 152 8.28 2.69 16.39
N ALA A 153 7.13 2.02 16.37
CA ALA A 153 5.83 2.62 16.63
C ALA A 153 5.76 3.23 18.05
N ASN A 154 6.21 2.50 19.07
CA ASN A 154 6.23 3.00 20.46
C ASN A 154 7.20 4.17 20.65
N ALA A 155 8.35 4.16 19.96
CA ALA A 155 9.32 5.26 20.02
C ALA A 155 8.76 6.58 19.48
N LEU A 156 7.83 6.54 18.52
CA LEU A 156 7.18 7.74 17.95
C LEU A 156 6.13 8.37 18.88
N LEU A 157 5.56 7.63 19.83
CA LEU A 157 4.35 8.05 20.55
C LEU A 157 4.53 9.38 21.29
N LYS A 158 5.66 9.56 21.98
CA LYS A 158 5.93 10.78 22.75
C LYS A 158 5.97 12.02 21.85
N THR A 159 6.62 11.91 20.70
CA THR A 159 6.77 13.02 19.75
C THR A 159 5.50 13.26 18.93
N LEU A 160 4.68 12.24 18.70
CA LEU A 160 3.36 12.42 18.10
C LEU A 160 2.38 13.11 19.05
N GLU A 161 2.54 12.94 20.37
CA GLU A 161 1.69 13.58 21.39
C GLU A 161 2.08 15.04 21.63
N GLU A 162 3.38 15.30 21.75
CA GLU A 162 3.93 16.64 21.98
C GLU A 162 5.04 16.93 20.95
N PRO A 163 4.67 17.25 19.70
CA PRO A 163 5.65 17.50 18.66
C PRO A 163 6.37 18.84 18.86
N PRO A 164 7.67 18.93 18.52
CA PRO A 164 8.37 20.19 18.48
C PRO A 164 7.66 21.21 17.56
N ALA A 165 7.76 22.49 17.91
CA ALA A 165 7.11 23.55 17.16
C ALA A 165 7.50 23.52 15.66
N GLY A 166 6.48 23.59 14.79
CA GLY A 166 6.66 23.56 13.33
C GLY A 166 6.91 22.17 12.73
N VAL A 167 6.90 21.08 13.51
CA VAL A 167 7.00 19.72 12.97
C VAL A 167 5.63 19.20 12.55
N VAL A 168 5.54 18.63 11.36
CA VAL A 168 4.33 18.02 10.79
C VAL A 168 4.62 16.58 10.40
N PHE A 169 3.85 15.64 10.93
CA PHE A 169 3.87 14.24 10.56
C PHE A 169 2.74 13.92 9.56
N LEU A 170 3.12 13.33 8.43
CA LEU A 170 2.23 12.78 7.41
C LEU A 170 2.37 11.26 7.42
N MET A 171 1.48 10.60 8.16
CA MET A 171 1.38 9.15 8.22
C MET A 171 0.56 8.67 7.03
N VAL A 172 1.08 7.73 6.24
CA VAL A 172 0.37 7.24 5.05
C VAL A 172 0.15 5.73 5.18
N SER A 173 -1.10 5.29 5.19
CA SER A 173 -1.43 3.87 5.43
C SER A 173 -2.50 3.31 4.49
N ALA A 174 -2.27 2.12 3.95
CA ALA A 174 -3.32 1.36 3.26
C ALA A 174 -4.07 0.42 4.22
N ARG A 175 -3.53 0.18 5.41
CA ARG A 175 -4.00 -0.80 6.39
C ARG A 175 -4.01 -0.23 7.80
N VAL A 176 -5.01 0.59 8.09
CA VAL A 176 -5.19 1.19 9.43
C VAL A 176 -5.37 0.11 10.50
N ASP A 177 -5.95 -1.04 10.13
CA ASP A 177 -6.11 -2.22 10.99
C ASP A 177 -4.79 -2.78 11.53
N ARG A 178 -3.66 -2.52 10.86
CA ARG A 178 -2.33 -2.96 11.28
C ARG A 178 -1.57 -1.92 12.10
N LEU A 179 -2.10 -0.70 12.24
CA LEU A 179 -1.48 0.34 13.07
C LEU A 179 -1.83 0.15 14.54
N LEU A 180 -0.92 0.56 15.43
CA LEU A 180 -1.23 0.60 16.86
C LEU A 180 -2.35 1.62 17.14
N PRO A 181 -3.38 1.27 17.93
CA PRO A 181 -4.44 2.20 18.31
C PRO A 181 -3.91 3.50 18.92
N THR A 182 -2.76 3.44 19.61
CA THR A 182 -2.08 4.59 20.23
C THR A 182 -1.50 5.59 19.24
N ILE A 183 -1.14 5.16 18.02
CA ILE A 183 -0.75 6.05 16.92
C ILE A 183 -2.01 6.67 16.31
N ILE A 184 -3.03 5.85 16.06
CA ILE A 184 -4.28 6.30 15.41
C ILE A 184 -4.94 7.41 16.25
N SER A 185 -4.97 7.27 17.58
CA SER A 185 -5.61 8.25 18.47
C SER A 185 -4.89 9.60 18.54
N ARG A 186 -3.60 9.65 18.21
CA ARG A 186 -2.78 10.88 18.21
C ARG A 186 -2.70 11.55 16.83
N CYS A 187 -3.26 10.92 15.80
CA CYS A 187 -3.29 11.48 14.45
C CYS A 187 -4.68 12.00 14.10
N ARG A 188 -4.75 13.14 13.40
CA ARG A 188 -5.97 13.53 12.68
C ARG A 188 -6.18 12.54 11.54
N GLN A 189 -7.24 11.75 11.61
CA GLN A 189 -7.57 10.79 10.56
C GLN A 189 -8.13 11.50 9.33
N TRP A 190 -7.59 11.15 8.17
CA TRP A 190 -8.01 11.67 6.88
C TRP A 190 -8.30 10.52 5.91
N PRO A 191 -9.57 10.09 5.79
CA PRO A 191 -9.97 9.09 4.81
C PRO A 191 -9.88 9.71 3.41
N MET A 192 -8.94 9.23 2.61
CA MET A 192 -8.80 9.62 1.20
C MET A 192 -9.84 8.92 0.35
N THR A 193 -10.37 9.66 -0.61
CA THR A 193 -11.50 9.23 -1.42
C THR A 193 -11.05 8.22 -2.48
N THR A 194 -11.78 7.11 -2.61
CA THR A 194 -11.60 6.20 -3.75
C THR A 194 -12.22 6.85 -4.99
N PRO A 195 -11.50 6.94 -6.12
CA PRO A 195 -12.02 7.58 -7.32
C PRO A 195 -13.30 6.93 -7.83
N ALA A 196 -14.17 7.74 -8.42
CA ALA A 196 -15.30 7.25 -9.20
C ALA A 196 -14.79 6.45 -10.41
N PRO A 197 -15.48 5.35 -10.82
CA PRO A 197 -15.00 4.47 -11.88
C PRO A 197 -14.77 5.15 -13.22
N ASP A 198 -15.58 6.15 -13.58
CA ASP A 198 -15.49 6.95 -14.79
C ASP A 198 -14.19 7.78 -14.82
N VAL A 199 -13.89 8.50 -13.74
CA VAL A 199 -12.66 9.30 -13.60
C VAL A 199 -11.42 8.41 -13.63
N ALA A 200 -11.45 7.29 -12.91
CA ALA A 200 -10.36 6.32 -12.86
C ALA A 200 -10.10 5.68 -14.23
N THR A 201 -11.15 5.26 -14.93
CA THR A 201 -11.07 4.64 -16.26
C THR A 201 -10.54 5.62 -17.30
N ALA A 202 -11.03 6.87 -17.29
CA ALA A 202 -10.56 7.91 -18.19
C ALA A 202 -9.06 8.20 -17.99
N TRP A 203 -8.61 8.26 -16.74
CA TRP A 203 -7.19 8.44 -16.43
C TRP A 203 -6.34 7.24 -16.88
N LEU A 204 -6.80 6.01 -16.66
CA LEU A 204 -6.10 4.79 -17.12
C LEU A 204 -5.97 4.74 -18.65
N ALA A 205 -7.01 5.12 -19.38
CA ALA A 205 -6.97 5.22 -20.83
C ALA A 205 -5.91 6.24 -21.32
N GLN A 206 -5.75 7.37 -20.62
CA GLN A 206 -4.69 8.34 -20.91
C GLN A 206 -3.28 7.79 -20.62
N GLN A 207 -3.14 6.79 -19.74
CA GLN A 207 -1.88 6.09 -19.50
C GLN A 207 -1.60 4.97 -20.52
N GLY A 208 -2.48 4.76 -21.51
CA GLY A 208 -2.34 3.71 -22.52
C GLY A 208 -2.70 2.31 -22.03
N VAL A 209 -3.53 2.19 -20.99
CA VAL A 209 -3.99 0.90 -20.47
C VAL A 209 -5.15 0.38 -21.32
N ASP A 210 -4.95 -0.75 -21.99
CA ASP A 210 -6.00 -1.50 -22.65
C ASP A 210 -6.95 -2.15 -21.63
N ASP A 211 -8.24 -2.22 -21.95
CA ASP A 211 -9.29 -2.80 -21.08
C ASP A 211 -9.30 -2.22 -19.64
N ALA A 212 -9.15 -0.89 -19.55
CA ALA A 212 -9.13 -0.14 -18.30
C ALA A 212 -10.30 -0.47 -17.34
N PRO A 213 -11.56 -0.65 -17.79
CA PRO A 213 -12.66 -1.01 -16.88
C PRO A 213 -12.45 -2.36 -16.18
N ALA A 214 -11.99 -3.39 -16.88
CA ALA A 214 -11.78 -4.72 -16.30
C ALA A 214 -10.61 -4.72 -15.30
N LEU A 215 -9.49 -4.09 -15.65
CA LEU A 215 -8.34 -3.97 -14.76
C LEU A 215 -8.65 -3.11 -13.54
N LEU A 216 -9.47 -2.07 -13.69
CA LEU A 216 -9.93 -1.25 -12.57
C LEU A 216 -10.83 -2.06 -11.62
N ALA A 217 -11.76 -2.85 -12.17
CA ALA A 217 -12.60 -3.76 -11.39
C ALA A 217 -11.73 -4.76 -10.61
N GLU A 218 -10.75 -5.38 -11.27
CA GLU A 218 -9.83 -6.32 -10.65
C GLU A 218 -9.01 -5.66 -9.52
N ALA A 219 -8.57 -4.42 -9.73
CA ALA A 219 -7.88 -3.61 -8.72
C ALA A 219 -8.80 -3.12 -7.59
N GLY A 220 -10.10 -3.42 -7.65
CA GLY A 220 -11.10 -2.99 -6.67
C GLY A 220 -11.39 -1.49 -6.69
N GLY A 221 -11.16 -0.82 -7.82
CA GLY A 221 -11.35 0.63 -7.97
C GLY A 221 -10.09 1.48 -7.74
N ALA A 222 -8.91 0.86 -7.56
CA ALA A 222 -7.64 1.58 -7.37
C ALA A 222 -6.87 1.78 -8.69
N PRO A 223 -6.74 3.02 -9.21
CA PRO A 223 -6.17 3.24 -10.54
C PRO A 223 -4.68 2.87 -10.65
N LEU A 224 -3.85 3.17 -9.66
CA LEU A 224 -2.43 2.84 -9.75
C LEU A 224 -2.18 1.34 -9.61
N THR A 225 -3.05 0.63 -8.88
CA THR A 225 -3.01 -0.83 -8.86
C THR A 225 -3.43 -1.39 -10.21
N ALA A 226 -4.47 -0.85 -10.85
CA ALA A 226 -4.87 -1.26 -12.19
C ALA A 226 -3.77 -1.02 -13.22
N LEU A 227 -3.08 0.13 -13.15
CA LEU A 227 -1.92 0.43 -14.00
C LEU A 227 -0.80 -0.59 -13.79
N ALA A 228 -0.46 -0.91 -12.55
CA ALA A 228 0.56 -1.92 -12.25
C ALA A 228 0.15 -3.32 -12.75
N LEU A 229 -1.14 -3.67 -12.67
CA LEU A 229 -1.68 -4.93 -13.20
C LEU A 229 -1.64 -5.01 -14.73
N ALA A 230 -1.67 -3.86 -15.42
CA ALA A 230 -1.56 -3.80 -16.87
C ALA A 230 -0.16 -4.20 -17.37
N SER A 231 0.88 -3.81 -16.63
CA SER A 231 2.28 -4.11 -16.93
C SER A 231 2.86 -5.30 -16.17
N ASP A 232 2.03 -6.05 -15.43
CA ASP A 232 2.47 -7.20 -14.62
C ASP A 232 2.81 -8.40 -15.52
N GLU A 233 4.05 -8.88 -15.41
CA GLU A 233 4.53 -10.11 -16.07
C GLU A 233 3.71 -11.34 -15.66
N SER A 234 3.10 -11.31 -14.48
CA SER A 234 2.27 -12.37 -13.92
C SER A 234 0.87 -12.44 -14.56
N ARG A 235 0.51 -11.53 -15.48
CA ARG A 235 -0.82 -11.48 -16.11
C ARG A 235 -1.24 -12.82 -16.72
N ALA A 236 -0.35 -13.49 -17.45
CA ALA A 236 -0.64 -14.79 -18.05
C ALA A 236 -0.94 -15.87 -17.00
N LEU A 237 -0.19 -15.88 -15.88
CA LEU A 237 -0.39 -16.80 -14.77
C LEU A 237 -1.69 -16.50 -14.02
N ARG A 238 -2.03 -15.23 -13.85
CA ARG A 238 -3.30 -14.80 -13.27
C ARG A 238 -4.48 -15.28 -14.13
N ASP A 239 -4.45 -15.01 -15.43
CA ASP A 239 -5.52 -15.39 -16.35
C ASP A 239 -5.69 -16.91 -16.41
N TRP A 240 -4.58 -17.65 -16.37
CA TRP A 240 -4.59 -19.11 -16.25
C TRP A 240 -5.20 -19.57 -14.92
N THR A 241 -4.85 -18.93 -13.80
CA THR A 241 -5.41 -19.25 -12.47
C THR A 241 -6.91 -18.99 -12.43
N LEU A 242 -7.38 -17.90 -13.02
CA LEU A 242 -8.81 -17.61 -13.12
C LEU A 242 -9.55 -18.66 -13.95
N LYS A 243 -8.93 -19.22 -14.99
CA LYS A 243 -9.50 -20.35 -15.75
C LYS A 243 -9.60 -21.62 -14.89
N GLN A 244 -8.61 -21.91 -14.06
CA GLN A 244 -8.67 -23.03 -13.10
C GLN A 244 -9.81 -22.85 -12.09
N LEU A 245 -9.96 -21.65 -11.54
CA LEU A 245 -11.06 -21.33 -10.62
C LEU A 245 -12.43 -21.42 -11.33
N ALA A 246 -12.52 -20.93 -12.56
CA ALA A 246 -13.73 -21.00 -13.39
C ALA A 246 -14.14 -22.44 -13.77
N ALA A 247 -13.22 -23.41 -13.67
CA ALA A 247 -13.50 -24.83 -13.88
C ALA A 247 -14.23 -25.48 -12.69
N GLY A 248 -14.30 -24.79 -11.54
CA GLY A 248 -15.03 -25.24 -10.35
C GLY A 248 -14.54 -26.59 -9.84
N PRO A 249 -15.38 -27.66 -9.83
CA PRO A 249 -14.98 -29.00 -9.39
C PRO A 249 -13.82 -29.59 -10.20
N ASN A 250 -13.62 -29.13 -11.44
CA ASN A 250 -12.54 -29.60 -12.32
C ASN A 250 -11.23 -28.79 -12.15
N CYS A 251 -11.13 -27.93 -11.15
CA CYS A 251 -9.90 -27.22 -10.84
C CYS A 251 -8.76 -28.20 -10.51
N ASP A 252 -7.64 -28.09 -11.22
CA ASP A 252 -6.46 -28.93 -10.96
C ASP A 252 -5.57 -28.28 -9.91
N ALA A 253 -5.78 -28.68 -8.65
CA ALA A 253 -5.03 -28.14 -7.52
C ALA A 253 -3.52 -28.41 -7.59
N PHE A 254 -3.10 -29.53 -8.17
CA PHE A 254 -1.69 -29.89 -8.27
C PHE A 254 -1.00 -29.11 -9.37
N ALA A 255 -1.66 -28.92 -10.52
CA ALA A 255 -1.17 -28.03 -11.57
C ALA A 255 -1.04 -26.58 -11.06
N CYS A 256 -1.99 -26.11 -10.24
CA CYS A 256 -1.89 -24.80 -9.59
C CYS A 256 -0.67 -24.72 -8.67
N GLY A 257 -0.47 -25.76 -7.84
CA GLY A 257 0.70 -25.89 -6.98
C GLY A 257 2.02 -25.74 -7.73
N GLU A 258 2.19 -26.52 -8.80
CA GLU A 258 3.41 -26.54 -9.61
C GLU A 258 3.64 -25.25 -10.40
N THR A 259 2.58 -24.75 -11.04
CA THR A 259 2.67 -23.57 -11.93
C THR A 259 2.92 -22.29 -11.15
N LEU A 260 2.32 -22.17 -9.95
CA LEU A 260 2.34 -20.93 -9.17
C LEU A 260 3.44 -20.90 -8.12
N GLN A 261 4.15 -21.99 -7.83
CA GLN A 261 5.12 -22.12 -6.71
C GLN A 261 6.21 -21.03 -6.64
N LYS A 262 6.51 -20.35 -7.75
CA LYS A 262 7.51 -19.27 -7.80
C LYS A 262 6.93 -17.90 -7.43
N LEU A 263 5.61 -17.76 -7.41
CA LEU A 263 4.94 -16.53 -7.07
C LEU A 263 4.85 -16.33 -5.55
N PRO A 264 4.83 -15.07 -5.07
CA PRO A 264 4.56 -14.78 -3.68
C PRO A 264 3.17 -15.31 -3.27
N VAL A 265 3.10 -16.04 -2.16
CA VAL A 265 1.82 -16.52 -1.58
C VAL A 265 0.76 -15.42 -1.44
N PRO A 266 1.09 -14.19 -0.95
CA PRO A 266 0.11 -13.11 -0.85
C PRO A 266 -0.56 -12.73 -2.18
N LEU A 267 0.15 -12.88 -3.30
CA LEU A 267 -0.35 -12.52 -4.63
C LEU A 267 -1.47 -13.48 -5.06
N VAL A 268 -1.18 -14.79 -5.04
CA VAL A 268 -2.12 -15.85 -5.42
C VAL A 268 -3.31 -15.90 -4.47
N LEU A 269 -3.05 -15.76 -3.16
CA LEU A 269 -4.10 -15.69 -2.14
C LEU A 269 -5.04 -14.50 -2.40
N GLY A 270 -4.50 -13.36 -2.86
CA GLY A 270 -5.29 -12.20 -3.26
C GLY A 270 -6.24 -12.49 -4.42
N TRP A 271 -5.79 -13.23 -5.44
CA TRP A 271 -6.64 -13.64 -6.56
C TRP A 271 -7.77 -14.57 -6.09
N LEU A 272 -7.45 -15.59 -5.29
CA LEU A 272 -8.43 -16.51 -4.73
C LEU A 272 -9.46 -15.78 -3.85
N GLN A 273 -9.02 -14.85 -2.99
CA GLN A 273 -9.93 -14.07 -2.14
C GLN A 273 -10.91 -13.22 -2.95
N ARG A 274 -10.45 -12.55 -4.01
CA ARG A 274 -11.33 -11.78 -4.91
C ARG A 274 -12.32 -12.69 -5.65
N TRP A 275 -11.88 -13.87 -6.08
CA TRP A 275 -12.75 -14.85 -6.71
C TRP A 275 -13.84 -15.36 -5.77
N LEU A 276 -13.47 -15.73 -4.54
CA LEU A 276 -14.42 -16.14 -3.51
C LEU A 276 -15.39 -15.01 -3.16
N TYR A 277 -14.92 -13.76 -3.09
CA TYR A 277 -15.81 -12.62 -2.89
C TYR A 277 -16.84 -12.50 -4.02
N ASP A 278 -16.41 -12.64 -5.27
CA ASP A 278 -17.29 -12.58 -6.42
C ASP A 278 -18.25 -13.76 -6.52
N LEU A 279 -17.86 -14.96 -6.08
CA LEU A 279 -18.79 -16.09 -5.94
C LEU A 279 -19.91 -15.75 -4.96
N LEU A 280 -19.57 -15.13 -3.82
CA LEU A 280 -20.56 -14.68 -2.85
C LEU A 280 -21.44 -13.56 -3.43
N ALA A 281 -20.85 -12.54 -4.06
CA ALA A 281 -21.57 -11.42 -4.66
C ALA A 281 -22.50 -11.88 -5.79
N GLN A 282 -22.06 -12.84 -6.61
CA GLN A 282 -22.88 -13.44 -7.65
C GLN A 282 -24.08 -14.20 -7.05
N ARG A 283 -23.89 -14.92 -5.94
CA ARG A 283 -24.97 -15.66 -5.26
C ARG A 283 -26.00 -14.74 -4.59
N THR A 284 -25.57 -13.60 -4.05
CA THR A 284 -26.44 -12.71 -3.25
C THR A 284 -27.05 -11.58 -4.06
N ALA A 285 -26.30 -11.00 -5.00
CA ALA A 285 -26.69 -9.81 -5.75
C ALA A 285 -26.64 -10.00 -7.27
N GLY A 286 -26.14 -11.13 -7.78
CA GLY A 286 -26.06 -11.42 -9.21
C GLY A 286 -25.02 -10.60 -9.98
N ALA A 287 -24.25 -9.76 -9.30
CA ALA A 287 -23.28 -8.84 -9.89
C ALA A 287 -21.90 -9.01 -9.23
N PRO A 288 -20.91 -9.58 -9.93
CA PRO A 288 -19.56 -9.73 -9.39
C PRO A 288 -18.81 -8.40 -9.47
N ARG A 289 -17.89 -8.17 -8.53
CA ARG A 289 -17.19 -6.91 -8.35
C ARG A 289 -15.84 -6.87 -9.05
N TYR A 290 -15.04 -7.93 -8.94
CA TYR A 290 -13.63 -7.94 -9.39
C TYR A 290 -13.46 -8.52 -10.79
N PHE A 291 -14.24 -9.55 -11.12
CA PHE A 291 -14.14 -10.30 -12.37
C PHE A 291 -15.48 -10.31 -13.14
N PRO A 292 -15.96 -9.15 -13.61
CA PRO A 292 -17.22 -9.06 -14.36
C PRO A 292 -17.24 -9.92 -15.62
N ALA A 293 -16.10 -10.05 -16.31
CA ALA A 293 -15.96 -10.93 -17.48
C ALA A 293 -16.17 -12.42 -17.17
N ALA A 294 -15.98 -12.83 -15.90
CA ALA A 294 -16.17 -14.21 -15.46
C ALA A 294 -17.59 -14.49 -14.91
N SER A 295 -18.54 -13.55 -15.03
CA SER A 295 -19.88 -13.67 -14.42
C SER A 295 -20.60 -14.98 -14.76
N ALA A 296 -20.52 -15.46 -16.01
CA ALA A 296 -21.13 -16.74 -16.38
C ALA A 296 -20.50 -17.94 -15.65
N ALA A 297 -19.18 -17.94 -15.45
CA ALA A 297 -18.49 -19.00 -14.71
C ALA A 297 -18.77 -18.91 -13.21
N LEU A 298 -18.76 -17.69 -12.66
CA LEU A 298 -19.10 -17.41 -11.27
C LEU A 298 -20.54 -17.83 -10.97
N ALA A 299 -21.49 -17.59 -11.87
CA ALA A 299 -22.89 -17.99 -11.69
C ALA A 299 -23.04 -19.52 -11.64
N ARG A 300 -22.37 -20.25 -12.54
CA ARG A 300 -22.34 -21.73 -12.50
C ARG A 300 -21.74 -22.23 -11.19
N CYS A 301 -20.60 -21.70 -10.79
CA CYS A 301 -19.92 -22.13 -9.57
C CYS A 301 -20.74 -21.79 -8.32
N ALA A 302 -21.27 -20.56 -8.22
CA ALA A 302 -22.05 -20.10 -7.08
C ALA A 302 -23.31 -20.97 -6.82
N GLY A 303 -23.92 -21.51 -7.87
CA GLY A 303 -25.05 -22.43 -7.77
C GLY A 303 -24.69 -23.84 -7.32
N ALA A 304 -23.43 -24.26 -7.50
CA ALA A 304 -22.97 -25.60 -7.16
C ALA A 304 -22.24 -25.69 -5.80
N VAL A 305 -21.87 -24.56 -5.21
CA VAL A 305 -21.12 -24.52 -3.94
C VAL A 305 -22.02 -24.73 -2.71
N ASP A 306 -21.59 -25.61 -1.80
CA ASP A 306 -22.20 -25.73 -0.47
C ASP A 306 -21.93 -24.48 0.39
N ALA A 307 -22.97 -23.93 0.99
CA ALA A 307 -22.89 -22.67 1.75
C ALA A 307 -22.05 -22.81 3.03
N ASN A 308 -22.12 -23.96 3.71
CA ASN A 308 -21.40 -24.19 4.96
C ASN A 308 -19.91 -24.47 4.71
N ALA A 309 -19.58 -25.26 3.68
CA ALA A 309 -18.23 -25.48 3.20
C ALA A 309 -17.59 -24.15 2.77
N PHE A 310 -18.33 -23.33 2.02
CA PHE A 310 -17.87 -22.02 1.57
C PHE A 310 -17.54 -21.07 2.73
N ALA A 311 -18.43 -20.94 3.71
CA ALA A 311 -18.18 -20.09 4.88
C ALA A 311 -16.95 -20.57 5.68
N ARG A 312 -16.76 -21.88 5.84
CA ARG A 312 -15.57 -22.45 6.49
C ARG A 312 -14.30 -22.16 5.69
N PHE A 313 -14.34 -22.35 4.37
CA PHE A 313 -13.20 -22.12 3.50
C PHE A 313 -12.80 -20.65 3.44
N GLN A 314 -13.75 -19.73 3.32
CA GLN A 314 -13.47 -18.28 3.40
C GLN A 314 -12.76 -17.91 4.70
N LYS A 315 -13.14 -18.52 5.83
CA LYS A 315 -12.45 -18.32 7.11
C LYS A 315 -11.02 -18.86 7.07
N THR A 316 -10.78 -20.03 6.49
CA THR A 316 -9.44 -20.62 6.29
C THR A 316 -8.55 -19.72 5.44
N VAL A 317 -9.03 -19.28 4.28
CA VAL A 317 -8.33 -18.38 3.36
C VAL A 317 -8.00 -17.03 4.02
N THR A 318 -8.92 -16.52 4.85
CA THR A 318 -8.67 -15.30 5.64
C THR A 318 -7.59 -15.52 6.71
N ARG A 319 -7.58 -16.69 7.37
CA ARG A 319 -6.59 -17.03 8.40
C ARG A 319 -5.19 -17.20 7.83
N GLN A 320 -5.06 -17.83 6.66
CA GLN A 320 -3.78 -17.98 5.96
C GLN A 320 -3.14 -16.62 5.62
N ARG A 321 -3.94 -15.57 5.41
CA ARG A 321 -3.43 -14.21 5.23
C ARG A 321 -2.61 -13.69 6.40
N ALA A 322 -2.89 -14.15 7.63
CA ALA A 322 -2.14 -13.74 8.81
C ALA A 322 -0.69 -14.28 8.80
N VAL A 323 -0.45 -15.38 8.09
CA VAL A 323 0.85 -16.06 7.99
C VAL A 323 1.45 -15.99 6.58
N GLU A 324 0.89 -15.15 5.70
CA GLU A 324 1.27 -15.06 4.28
C GLU A 324 2.74 -14.72 4.02
N ASN A 325 3.40 -14.11 5.02
CA ASN A 325 4.82 -13.73 4.96
C ASN A 325 5.75 -14.71 5.70
N HIS A 326 5.21 -15.80 6.29
CA HIS A 326 6.06 -16.85 6.84
C HIS A 326 6.72 -17.64 5.70
N PRO A 327 7.96 -18.12 5.89
CA PRO A 327 8.70 -18.90 4.89
C PRO A 327 8.13 -20.33 4.79
N LEU A 328 6.90 -20.43 4.30
CA LEU A 328 6.22 -21.70 4.01
C LEU A 328 6.60 -22.17 2.61
N ASN A 329 6.52 -23.48 2.38
CA ASN A 329 6.67 -24.04 1.03
C ASN A 329 5.45 -23.63 0.18
N ALA A 330 5.66 -22.68 -0.73
CA ALA A 330 4.60 -22.07 -1.53
C ALA A 330 3.78 -23.10 -2.32
N ARG A 331 4.44 -24.14 -2.86
CA ARG A 331 3.75 -25.21 -3.60
C ARG A 331 2.71 -25.91 -2.73
N LEU A 332 3.09 -26.36 -1.53
CA LEU A 332 2.19 -27.05 -0.61
C LEU A 332 1.02 -26.15 -0.18
N VAL A 333 1.30 -24.86 0.07
CA VAL A 333 0.27 -23.88 0.42
C VAL A 333 -0.75 -23.73 -0.72
N PHE A 334 -0.29 -23.64 -1.96
CA PHE A 334 -1.17 -23.55 -3.12
C PHE A 334 -1.97 -24.84 -3.34
N GLU A 335 -1.33 -26.01 -3.28
CA GLU A 335 -2.04 -27.30 -3.40
C GLU A 335 -3.17 -27.40 -2.35
N GLU A 336 -2.90 -27.09 -1.08
CA GLU A 336 -3.91 -27.08 -0.01
C GLU A 336 -5.06 -26.10 -0.30
N LEU A 337 -4.73 -24.88 -0.74
CA LEU A 337 -5.73 -23.86 -1.07
C LEU A 337 -6.66 -24.29 -2.22
N PHE A 338 -6.10 -24.79 -3.32
CA PHE A 338 -6.90 -25.18 -4.48
C PHE A 338 -7.64 -26.51 -4.25
N LEU A 339 -7.13 -27.42 -3.40
CA LEU A 339 -7.87 -28.58 -2.93
C LEU A 339 -9.09 -28.14 -2.11
N GLY A 340 -8.90 -27.26 -1.13
CA GLY A 340 -9.99 -26.73 -0.32
C GLY A 340 -11.02 -25.95 -1.14
N TYR A 341 -10.61 -25.29 -2.24
CA TYR A 341 -11.54 -24.69 -3.20
C TYR A 341 -12.36 -25.74 -3.95
N ARG A 342 -11.74 -26.85 -4.39
CA ARG A 342 -12.42 -27.93 -5.10
C ARG A 342 -13.44 -28.64 -4.20
N ASP A 343 -13.11 -28.82 -2.92
CA ASP A 343 -13.99 -29.45 -1.93
C ASP A 343 -15.28 -28.66 -1.67
N LEU A 344 -15.38 -27.41 -2.14
CA LEU A 344 -16.61 -26.63 -2.09
C LEU A 344 -17.73 -27.18 -2.97
N PHE A 345 -17.38 -28.00 -3.96
CA PHE A 345 -18.28 -28.56 -4.97
C PHE A 345 -18.56 -30.06 -4.75
N ALA A 346 -18.02 -30.64 -3.68
CA ALA A 346 -18.09 -32.08 -3.38
C ALA A 346 -19.38 -32.51 -2.68
#